data_AF-A0A7W1H9C3-F1
#
_entry.id   AF-A0A7W1H9C3-F1
#
_cell.length_a   1.000
_cell.length_b   1.000
_cell.length_c   1.000
_cell.angle_alpha   90.00
_cell.angle_beta   90.00
_cell.angle_gamma   90.00
#
_symmetry.space_group_name_H-M   'P 1'
#
loop_
_entity.id
_entity.type
_entity.pdbx_description
1 polymer ?
#
loop_
_entity_poly.entity_id
_entity_poly.type
_entity_poly.pdbx_seq_one_letter_code
_entity_poly.pdbx_strand_id
1 'polypeptide(L)'
;MTTTSMTALARHAMAAALLVSASYAGAQTVAITGGRVFPVSGPVIENGTVIIRDGKIVAVGAGLAVPDGARTINATGKWVTPGLINSSSQLGLSEIGSVPSTGDASATGQDQVAAAFTVWEGLNPQSVLFAPARDEGITTVVVVPRGGLIWGQAAVITLVDGSLTDMVTRAPVAMVAQVGNPGQGGSGSRGEQLLRLRELFTDVRFFRDNRRAFDRAETRGLAASRKDLEALIPVIEG
;
A
#
# COMPACT_ATOMS: atom_id res chain seq x y z
N MET A 1 32.19 -39.05 -45.18
CA MET A 1 30.96 -39.21 -44.36
C MET A 1 31.34 -40.03 -43.14
N THR A 2 31.23 -39.63 -41.88
CA THR A 2 30.65 -38.47 -41.19
C THR A 2 31.19 -38.50 -39.76
N THR A 3 31.84 -37.43 -39.30
CA THR A 3 32.29 -37.22 -37.92
C THR A 3 31.21 -36.43 -37.16
N THR A 4 30.52 -37.05 -36.20
CA THR A 4 29.44 -36.42 -35.42
C THR A 4 29.93 -36.01 -34.03
N SER A 5 30.30 -34.73 -33.92
CA SER A 5 29.95 -33.76 -32.86
C SER A 5 29.90 -34.20 -31.38
N MET A 6 31.01 -33.97 -30.65
CA MET A 6 31.12 -34.01 -29.18
C MET A 6 30.71 -32.70 -28.47
N THR A 7 30.03 -31.76 -29.13
CA THR A 7 29.73 -30.42 -28.56
C THR A 7 28.38 -30.32 -27.83
N ALA A 8 27.59 -31.38 -27.77
CA ALA A 8 26.22 -31.33 -27.21
C ALA A 8 26.14 -31.45 -25.67
N LEU A 9 27.14 -32.04 -25.00
CA LEU A 9 27.06 -32.27 -23.55
C LEU A 9 27.42 -31.04 -22.68
N ALA A 10 28.20 -30.09 -23.20
CA ALA A 10 28.64 -28.93 -22.42
C ALA A 10 27.55 -27.86 -22.22
N ARG A 11 26.46 -27.88 -23.00
CA ARG A 11 25.43 -26.85 -22.98
C ARG A 11 24.32 -27.05 -21.94
N HIS A 12 24.18 -28.26 -21.38
CA HIS A 12 23.12 -28.55 -20.42
C HIS A 12 23.52 -28.29 -18.95
N ALA A 13 24.82 -28.23 -18.64
CA ALA A 13 25.29 -27.92 -17.29
C ALA A 13 25.13 -26.43 -16.92
N MET A 14 25.10 -25.53 -17.92
CA MET A 14 25.04 -24.08 -17.68
C MET A 14 23.62 -23.55 -17.44
N ALA A 15 22.59 -24.25 -17.91
CA ALA A 15 21.19 -23.88 -17.67
C ALA A 15 20.70 -24.25 -16.25
N ALA A 16 21.25 -25.33 -15.66
CA ALA A 16 20.92 -25.72 -14.29
C ALA A 16 21.54 -24.80 -13.23
N ALA A 17 22.70 -24.18 -13.52
CA ALA A 17 23.36 -23.24 -12.60
C ALA A 17 22.66 -21.88 -12.53
N LEU A 18 21.95 -21.45 -13.58
CA LEU A 18 21.22 -20.17 -13.58
C LEU A 18 19.84 -20.23 -12.92
N LEU A 19 19.24 -21.41 -12.77
CA LEU A 19 17.96 -21.58 -12.09
C LEU A 19 18.10 -21.61 -10.56
N VAL A 20 19.30 -21.86 -10.03
CA VAL A 20 19.55 -21.88 -8.58
C VAL A 20 19.70 -20.45 -8.01
N SER A 21 20.10 -19.47 -8.82
CA SER A 21 20.40 -18.11 -8.37
C SER A 21 19.16 -17.27 -8.04
N ALA A 22 18.00 -17.60 -8.62
CA ALA A 22 16.78 -16.81 -8.44
C ALA A 22 16.09 -17.07 -7.09
N SER A 23 16.36 -18.22 -6.45
CA SER A 23 15.79 -18.57 -5.13
C SER A 23 16.59 -18.04 -3.94
N TYR A 24 17.78 -17.46 -4.15
CA TYR A 24 18.65 -17.00 -3.06
C TYR A 24 18.20 -15.70 -2.39
N ALA A 25 17.34 -14.91 -3.03
CA ALA A 25 16.87 -13.64 -2.46
C ALA A 25 15.91 -13.83 -1.27
N GLY A 26 15.21 -14.97 -1.20
CA GLY A 26 14.24 -15.27 -0.15
C GLY A 26 14.80 -16.00 1.08
N ALA A 27 16.03 -16.51 1.02
CA ALA A 27 16.59 -17.44 2.02
C ALA A 27 17.77 -16.87 2.84
N GLN A 28 18.19 -15.62 2.58
CA GLN A 28 19.37 -15.06 3.25
C GLN A 28 19.03 -14.63 4.68
N THR A 29 19.67 -15.27 5.66
CA THR A 29 19.64 -14.77 7.05
C THR A 29 20.52 -13.53 7.16
N VAL A 30 20.01 -12.47 7.79
CA VAL A 30 20.72 -11.21 8.05
C VAL A 30 20.77 -10.97 9.55
N ALA A 31 21.92 -10.53 10.06
CA ALA A 31 22.10 -10.12 11.44
C ALA A 31 22.61 -8.68 11.49
N ILE A 32 21.83 -7.77 12.07
CA ILE A 32 22.26 -6.40 12.36
C ILE A 32 22.78 -6.37 13.79
N THR A 33 24.06 -6.07 14.01
CA THR A 33 24.73 -6.26 15.32
C THR A 33 25.32 -4.97 15.89
N GLY A 34 25.41 -4.89 17.22
CA GLY A 34 26.11 -3.82 17.95
C GLY A 34 25.40 -2.45 17.96
N GLY A 35 24.21 -2.34 17.37
CA GLY A 35 23.46 -1.08 17.30
C GLY A 35 22.67 -0.77 18.58
N ARG A 36 22.22 0.48 18.69
CA ARG A 36 21.16 0.84 19.65
C ARG A 36 19.82 0.53 19.03
N VAL A 37 19.21 -0.58 19.44
CA VAL A 37 17.95 -1.04 18.86
C VAL A 37 16.79 -0.39 19.60
N PHE A 38 15.94 0.33 18.86
CA PHE A 38 14.73 0.96 19.38
C PHE A 38 13.50 0.18 18.90
N PRO A 39 12.96 -0.77 19.70
CA PRO A 39 11.87 -1.62 19.26
C PRO A 39 10.50 -0.93 19.24
N VAL A 40 10.38 0.31 19.76
CA VAL A 40 9.14 1.07 19.99
C VAL A 40 8.24 0.47 21.08
N SER A 41 7.99 -0.84 21.06
CA SER A 41 7.13 -1.55 22.02
C SER A 41 7.77 -1.81 23.40
N GLY A 42 8.97 -1.29 23.63
CA GLY A 42 9.75 -1.56 24.84
C GLY A 42 10.98 -0.64 24.94
N PRO A 43 11.82 -0.84 25.97
CA PRO A 43 13.02 -0.03 26.18
C PRO A 43 14.06 -0.22 25.05
N VAL A 44 14.95 0.77 24.91
CA VAL A 44 16.11 0.69 24.02
C VAL A 44 17.01 -0.47 24.45
N ILE A 45 17.52 -1.23 23.49
CA ILE A 45 18.50 -2.29 23.70
C ILE A 45 19.87 -1.78 23.24
N GLU A 46 20.74 -1.51 24.20
CA GLU A 46 22.13 -1.13 23.96
C GLU A 46 22.94 -2.34 23.45
N ASN A 47 23.85 -2.12 22.49
CA ASN A 47 24.63 -3.16 21.82
C ASN A 47 23.77 -4.34 21.33
N GLY A 48 22.56 -4.02 20.85
CA GLY A 48 21.57 -4.99 20.42
C GLY A 48 21.90 -5.65 19.09
N THR A 49 21.26 -6.80 18.88
CA THR A 49 21.27 -7.57 17.65
C THR A 49 19.85 -7.82 17.18
N VAL A 50 19.62 -7.68 15.87
CA VAL A 50 18.36 -8.03 15.18
C VAL A 50 18.67 -9.13 14.18
N ILE A 51 18.01 -10.28 14.33
CA ILE A 51 18.14 -11.42 13.42
C ILE A 51 16.91 -11.47 12.51
N ILE A 52 17.16 -11.46 11.21
CA ILE A 52 16.15 -11.51 10.16
C ILE A 52 16.36 -12.80 9.37
N ARG A 53 15.31 -13.59 9.18
CA ARG A 53 15.30 -14.79 8.35
C ARG A 53 14.07 -14.75 7.46
N ASP A 54 14.26 -14.99 6.17
CA ASP A 54 13.20 -15.03 5.16
C ASP A 54 12.30 -13.78 5.19
N GLY A 55 12.94 -12.60 5.31
CA GLY A 55 12.28 -11.30 5.39
C GLY A 55 11.55 -11.02 6.72
N LYS A 56 11.63 -11.89 7.73
CA LYS A 56 10.98 -11.72 9.03
C LYS A 56 12.00 -11.59 10.16
N ILE A 57 11.70 -10.71 11.11
CA ILE A 57 12.48 -10.60 12.34
C ILE A 57 12.18 -11.83 13.20
N VAL A 58 13.20 -12.63 13.52
CA VAL A 58 13.08 -13.85 14.35
C VAL A 58 13.64 -13.69 15.76
N ALA A 59 14.51 -12.69 15.98
CA ALA A 59 15.00 -12.36 17.32
C ALA A 59 15.51 -10.91 17.40
N VAL A 60 15.31 -10.29 18.57
CA VAL A 60 15.84 -8.96 18.91
C VAL A 60 16.33 -8.99 20.36
N GLY A 61 17.56 -8.58 20.62
CA GLY A 61 18.12 -8.64 21.97
C GLY A 61 19.62 -8.34 22.03
N ALA A 62 20.14 -8.17 23.24
CA ALA A 62 21.59 -8.08 23.48
C ALA A 62 22.19 -9.50 23.59
N GLY A 63 23.46 -9.65 23.19
CA GLY A 63 24.20 -10.91 23.34
C GLY A 63 23.67 -12.10 22.51
N LEU A 64 22.84 -11.85 21.50
CA LEU A 64 22.34 -12.91 20.62
C LEU A 64 23.48 -13.51 19.79
N ALA A 65 23.52 -14.85 19.71
CA ALA A 65 24.41 -15.54 18.80
C ALA A 65 24.02 -15.24 17.35
N VAL A 66 24.98 -14.84 16.54
CA VAL A 66 24.78 -14.65 15.10
C VAL A 66 24.72 -16.04 14.44
N PRO A 67 23.65 -16.38 13.70
CA PRO A 67 23.56 -17.67 13.03
C PRO A 67 24.67 -17.86 11.99
N ASP A 68 25.16 -19.09 11.85
CA ASP A 68 26.17 -19.42 10.85
C ASP A 68 25.69 -19.09 9.43
N GLY A 69 26.57 -18.51 8.62
CA GLY A 69 26.27 -18.09 7.25
C GLY A 69 25.36 -16.85 7.15
N ALA A 70 24.97 -16.22 8.26
CA ALA A 70 24.23 -14.97 8.21
C ALA A 70 25.08 -13.84 7.62
N ARG A 71 24.45 -12.98 6.81
CA ARG A 71 25.03 -11.70 6.41
C ARG A 71 25.01 -10.77 7.61
N THR A 72 26.19 -10.41 8.12
CA THR A 72 26.32 -9.50 9.25
C THR A 72 26.41 -8.05 8.78
N ILE A 73 25.62 -7.17 9.41
CA ILE A 73 25.64 -5.71 9.24
C ILE A 73 26.05 -5.11 10.58
N ASN A 74 27.23 -4.48 10.64
CA ASN A 74 27.70 -3.81 11.86
C ASN A 74 27.03 -2.44 12.00
N ALA A 75 26.22 -2.29 13.05
CA ALA A 75 25.51 -1.07 13.42
C ALA A 75 26.09 -0.40 14.67
N THR A 76 27.33 -0.74 15.07
CA THR A 76 28.00 -0.11 16.22
C THR A 76 27.99 1.41 16.11
N GLY A 77 27.54 2.08 17.19
CA GLY A 77 27.39 3.54 17.24
C GLY A 77 26.20 4.10 16.44
N LYS A 78 25.37 3.25 15.84
CA LYS A 78 24.19 3.63 15.06
C LYS A 78 22.89 3.23 15.77
N TRP A 79 21.80 3.85 15.34
CA TRP A 79 20.45 3.43 15.70
C TRP A 79 19.94 2.36 14.73
N VAL A 80 19.16 1.43 15.26
CA VAL A 80 18.38 0.46 14.49
C VAL A 80 16.92 0.62 14.90
N THR A 81 16.08 1.08 13.98
CA THR A 81 14.65 1.35 14.22
C THR A 81 13.79 0.52 13.27
N PRO A 82 12.51 0.27 13.61
CA PRO A 82 11.53 -0.12 12.62
C PRO A 82 11.46 0.90 11.49
N GLY A 83 11.10 0.43 10.30
CA GLY A 83 10.71 1.33 9.21
C GLY A 83 9.48 2.14 9.61
N LEU A 84 9.47 3.42 9.23
CA LEU A 84 8.37 4.33 9.52
C LEU A 84 7.16 4.05 8.62
N ILE A 85 5.99 4.38 9.15
CA ILE A 85 4.70 4.27 8.45
C ILE A 85 4.19 5.69 8.19
N ASN A 86 3.96 6.03 6.92
CA ASN A 86 3.22 7.23 6.55
C ASN A 86 1.73 6.88 6.43
N SER A 87 0.92 7.38 7.36
CA SER A 87 -0.49 6.99 7.50
C SER A 87 -1.47 7.70 6.56
N SER A 88 -1.00 8.65 5.75
CA SER A 88 -1.84 9.36 4.78
C SER A 88 -0.97 10.07 3.75
N SER A 89 -0.81 9.46 2.58
CA SER A 89 -0.04 10.06 1.49
C SER A 89 -0.64 9.77 0.12
N GLN A 90 -0.19 10.52 -0.88
CA GLN A 90 -0.47 10.28 -2.30
C GLN A 90 0.78 9.80 -3.04
N LEU A 91 1.75 9.25 -2.29
CA LEU A 91 3.00 8.75 -2.85
C LEU A 91 2.71 7.67 -3.91
N GLY A 92 3.28 7.84 -5.10
CA GLY A 92 3.03 6.96 -6.24
C GLY A 92 1.72 7.22 -7.00
N LEU A 93 0.92 8.22 -6.61
CA LEU A 93 -0.29 8.65 -7.34
C LEU A 93 -0.11 10.01 -8.02
N SER A 94 0.99 10.71 -7.75
CA SER A 94 1.30 12.00 -8.35
C SER A 94 2.81 12.15 -8.42
N GLU A 95 3.38 12.14 -9.62
CA GLU A 95 4.82 12.34 -9.79
C GLU A 95 5.20 13.82 -9.70
N ILE A 96 4.47 14.68 -10.42
CA ILE A 96 4.75 16.11 -10.49
C ILE A 96 3.45 16.86 -10.28
N GLY A 97 3.29 17.50 -9.12
CA GLY A 97 2.03 18.15 -8.74
C GLY A 97 1.52 19.23 -9.71
N SER A 98 2.40 19.84 -10.50
CA SER A 98 2.04 20.84 -11.51
C SER A 98 1.70 20.26 -12.89
N VAL A 99 1.81 18.94 -13.07
CA VAL A 99 1.54 18.26 -14.35
C VAL A 99 0.31 17.36 -14.16
N PRO A 100 -0.88 17.82 -14.55
CA PRO A 100 -2.14 17.11 -14.29
C PRO A 100 -2.16 15.68 -14.83
N SER A 101 -1.45 15.40 -15.94
CA SER A 101 -1.37 14.06 -16.54
C SER A 101 -0.59 13.05 -15.71
N THR A 102 0.03 13.46 -14.60
CA THR A 102 0.70 12.56 -13.67
C THR A 102 -0.11 12.29 -12.41
N GLY A 103 -1.32 12.87 -12.30
CA GLY A 103 -2.18 12.75 -11.14
C GLY A 103 -3.24 11.67 -11.30
N ASP A 104 -3.11 10.62 -10.50
CA ASP A 104 -4.00 9.46 -10.43
C ASP A 104 -4.68 9.34 -9.05
N ALA A 105 -4.66 10.42 -8.26
CA ALA A 105 -5.11 10.38 -6.87
C ALA A 105 -6.59 10.70 -6.66
N SER A 106 -7.35 11.03 -7.70
CA SER A 106 -8.75 11.44 -7.57
C SER A 106 -9.61 10.95 -8.73
N ALA A 107 -10.91 10.86 -8.48
CA ALA A 107 -11.93 10.67 -9.49
C ALA A 107 -13.00 11.77 -9.36
N THR A 108 -13.66 12.10 -10.46
CA THR A 108 -14.69 13.14 -10.49
C THR A 108 -15.88 12.82 -9.57
N GLY A 109 -16.35 11.57 -9.60
CA GLY A 109 -17.51 11.12 -8.83
C GLY A 109 -18.84 11.76 -9.28
N GLN A 110 -19.95 11.16 -8.87
CA GLN A 110 -21.27 11.78 -9.00
C GLN A 110 -21.53 12.62 -7.76
N ASP A 111 -21.85 13.91 -7.94
CA ASP A 111 -22.17 14.81 -6.82
C ASP A 111 -21.11 14.78 -5.69
N GLN A 112 -19.83 14.82 -6.06
CA GLN A 112 -18.72 14.76 -5.10
C GLN A 112 -18.56 13.40 -4.38
N VAL A 113 -19.22 12.34 -4.85
CA VAL A 113 -19.12 10.97 -4.32
C VAL A 113 -18.38 10.09 -5.33
N ALA A 114 -17.19 9.63 -4.97
CA ALA A 114 -16.36 8.70 -5.75
C ALA A 114 -16.02 7.44 -4.92
N ALA A 115 -17.00 6.86 -4.23
CA ALA A 115 -16.79 5.76 -3.31
C ALA A 115 -16.23 4.49 -3.98
N ALA A 116 -16.55 4.25 -5.25
CA ALA A 116 -16.03 3.11 -6.02
C ALA A 116 -14.60 3.32 -6.54
N PHE A 117 -14.04 4.52 -6.42
CA PHE A 117 -12.67 4.80 -6.84
C PHE A 117 -11.66 4.11 -5.92
N THR A 118 -10.62 3.52 -6.50
CA THR A 118 -9.58 2.77 -5.80
C THR A 118 -8.20 3.32 -6.16
N VAL A 119 -7.37 3.63 -5.16
CA VAL A 119 -6.06 4.23 -5.43
C VAL A 119 -5.04 3.24 -6.00
N TRP A 120 -5.16 1.96 -5.70
CA TRP A 120 -4.17 0.97 -6.11
C TRP A 120 -4.21 0.68 -7.61
N GLU A 121 -5.32 0.97 -8.31
CA GLU A 121 -5.39 0.83 -9.77
C GLU A 121 -4.62 1.93 -10.52
N GLY A 122 -4.43 3.10 -9.89
CA GLY A 122 -3.68 4.23 -10.44
C GLY A 122 -2.26 4.38 -9.88
N LEU A 123 -1.79 3.45 -9.05
CA LEU A 123 -0.48 3.55 -8.43
C LEU A 123 0.63 3.27 -9.46
N ASN A 124 1.59 4.19 -9.56
CA ASN A 124 2.81 4.01 -10.33
C ASN A 124 3.87 3.25 -9.50
N PRO A 125 4.14 1.96 -9.78
CA PRO A 125 5.17 1.21 -9.04
C PRO A 125 6.60 1.70 -9.32
N GLN A 126 6.78 2.50 -10.37
CA GLN A 126 8.08 3.08 -10.77
C GLN A 126 8.23 4.54 -10.31
N SER A 127 7.44 4.98 -9.33
CA SER A 127 7.52 6.35 -8.84
C SER A 127 8.92 6.71 -8.37
N VAL A 128 9.45 7.83 -8.86
CA VAL A 128 10.78 8.31 -8.46
C VAL A 128 10.78 8.82 -7.01
N LEU A 129 9.58 8.99 -6.43
CA LEU A 129 9.39 9.48 -5.07
C LEU A 129 9.58 8.39 -4.01
N PHE A 130 9.58 7.11 -4.37
CA PHE A 130 9.76 6.02 -3.41
C PHE A 130 11.18 5.94 -2.84
N ALA A 131 12.20 6.16 -3.67
CA ALA A 131 13.59 6.10 -3.20
C ALA A 131 13.89 7.17 -2.13
N PRO A 132 13.57 8.46 -2.33
CA PRO A 132 13.71 9.47 -1.29
C PRO A 132 12.93 9.16 -0.01
N ALA A 133 11.70 8.64 -0.13
CA ALA A 133 10.90 8.25 1.04
C ALA A 133 11.59 7.15 1.87
N ARG A 134 12.21 6.17 1.20
CA ARG A 134 13.00 5.12 1.86
C ARG A 134 14.27 5.66 2.52
N ASP A 135 14.93 6.63 1.89
CA ASP A 135 16.11 7.28 2.46
C ASP A 135 15.78 8.01 3.78
N GLU A 136 14.54 8.50 3.92
CA GLU A 136 13.99 9.06 5.16
C GLU A 136 13.47 7.98 6.14
N GLY A 137 13.58 6.71 5.80
CA GLY A 137 13.18 5.58 6.64
C GLY A 137 11.70 5.19 6.52
N ILE A 138 10.93 5.77 5.59
CA ILE A 138 9.55 5.36 5.31
C ILE A 138 9.58 4.05 4.51
N THR A 139 8.91 3.03 5.04
CA THR A 139 8.87 1.69 4.41
C THR A 139 7.45 1.27 4.04
N THR A 140 6.45 1.83 4.71
CA THR A 140 5.04 1.51 4.52
C THR A 140 4.23 2.80 4.41
N VAL A 141 3.28 2.82 3.50
CA VAL A 141 2.44 3.99 3.23
C VAL A 141 0.98 3.56 3.14
N VAL A 142 0.11 4.27 3.86
CA VAL A 142 -1.34 4.25 3.57
C VAL A 142 -1.57 5.28 2.48
N VAL A 143 -1.77 4.78 1.27
CA VAL A 143 -2.06 5.61 0.11
C VAL A 143 -3.54 5.97 0.16
N VAL A 144 -3.83 7.26 0.13
CA VAL A 144 -5.19 7.79 0.24
C VAL A 144 -5.56 8.58 -1.01
N PRO A 145 -6.81 8.44 -1.49
CA PRO A 145 -7.29 9.28 -2.59
C PRO A 145 -7.45 10.73 -2.11
N ARG A 146 -7.77 11.63 -3.04
CA ARG A 146 -8.35 12.95 -2.78
C ARG A 146 -9.63 13.08 -3.58
N GLY A 147 -10.53 13.94 -3.13
CA GLY A 147 -11.76 14.21 -3.86
C GLY A 147 -12.71 15.13 -3.12
N GLY A 148 -13.99 14.88 -3.37
CA GLY A 148 -15.13 15.64 -2.87
C GLY A 148 -15.61 15.24 -1.49
N LEU A 149 -16.89 14.90 -1.35
CA LEU A 149 -17.51 14.41 -0.12
C LEU A 149 -17.00 13.01 0.26
N ILE A 150 -16.98 12.07 -0.70
CA ILE A 150 -16.38 10.74 -0.56
C ILE A 150 -15.29 10.60 -1.61
N TRP A 151 -14.07 10.30 -1.17
CA TRP A 151 -12.87 10.32 -2.00
C TRP A 151 -12.60 8.98 -2.67
N GLY A 152 -13.12 7.89 -2.11
CA GLY A 152 -12.86 6.52 -2.56
C GLY A 152 -12.11 5.70 -1.51
N GLN A 153 -11.42 4.68 -1.96
CA GLN A 153 -10.84 3.63 -1.14
C GLN A 153 -9.31 3.76 -1.04
N ALA A 154 -8.79 3.62 0.18
CA ALA A 154 -7.36 3.64 0.48
C ALA A 154 -6.75 2.22 0.48
N ALA A 155 -5.43 2.14 0.29
CA ALA A 155 -4.65 0.91 0.37
C ALA A 155 -3.37 1.09 1.21
N VAL A 156 -2.86 -0.02 1.76
CA VAL A 156 -1.52 -0.06 2.39
C VAL A 156 -0.54 -0.64 1.38
N ILE A 157 0.53 0.09 1.12
CA ILE A 157 1.65 -0.36 0.30
C ILE A 157 2.93 -0.43 1.12
N THR A 158 3.80 -1.38 0.77
CA THR A 158 5.21 -1.37 1.15
C THR A 158 6.04 -0.83 0.00
N LEU A 159 7.05 -0.02 0.32
CA LEU A 159 7.94 0.60 -0.68
C LEU A 159 9.03 -0.38 -1.15
N VAL A 160 8.65 -1.60 -1.48
CA VAL A 160 9.55 -2.58 -2.11
C VAL A 160 9.67 -2.28 -3.59
N ASP A 161 10.82 -2.60 -4.18
CA ASP A 161 10.96 -2.57 -5.64
C ASP A 161 10.21 -3.77 -6.22
N GLY A 162 9.55 -3.60 -7.37
CA GLY A 162 8.82 -4.69 -8.02
C GLY A 162 7.57 -4.24 -8.74
N SER A 163 6.62 -5.16 -8.86
CA SER A 163 5.30 -4.91 -9.43
C SER A 163 4.35 -4.32 -8.39
N LEU A 164 3.22 -3.81 -8.87
CA LEU A 164 2.13 -3.36 -8.00
C LEU A 164 1.67 -4.47 -7.01
N THR A 165 1.66 -5.73 -7.45
CA THR A 165 1.28 -6.87 -6.61
C THR A 165 2.25 -7.12 -5.47
N ASP A 166 3.54 -6.83 -5.66
CA ASP A 166 4.55 -6.95 -4.61
C ASP A 166 4.40 -5.83 -3.57
N MET A 167 3.95 -4.66 -4.01
CA MET A 167 3.81 -3.46 -3.19
C MET A 167 2.51 -3.44 -2.36
N VAL A 168 1.37 -3.79 -2.96
CA VAL A 168 0.05 -3.69 -2.31
C VAL A 168 -0.11 -4.82 -1.30
N THR A 169 0.04 -4.48 -0.02
CA THR A 169 -0.07 -5.45 1.07
C THR A 169 -1.51 -5.67 1.52
N ARG A 170 -2.34 -4.62 1.45
CA ARG A 170 -3.76 -4.69 1.83
C ARG A 170 -4.58 -3.62 1.11
N ALA A 171 -5.68 -4.05 0.49
CA ALA A 171 -6.66 -3.19 -0.15
C ALA A 171 -8.04 -3.87 -0.19
N PRO A 172 -9.15 -3.12 -0.02
CA PRO A 172 -9.22 -1.80 0.59
C PRO A 172 -8.89 -1.84 2.09
N VAL A 173 -8.43 -0.72 2.65
CA VAL A 173 -8.25 -0.56 4.12
C VAL A 173 -9.14 0.51 4.75
N ALA A 174 -9.63 1.46 3.97
CA ALA A 174 -10.55 2.49 4.45
C ALA A 174 -11.36 3.08 3.29
N MET A 175 -12.58 3.54 3.59
CA MET A 175 -13.30 4.51 2.78
C MET A 175 -12.96 5.91 3.30
N VAL A 176 -12.53 6.81 2.42
CA VAL A 176 -12.08 8.14 2.81
C VAL A 176 -13.15 9.18 2.49
N ALA A 177 -13.43 10.07 3.44
CA ALA A 177 -14.46 11.10 3.33
C ALA A 177 -13.96 12.45 3.82
N GLN A 178 -14.46 13.53 3.21
CA GLN A 178 -14.22 14.90 3.65
C GLN A 178 -15.28 15.34 4.64
N VAL A 179 -14.85 15.76 5.84
CA VAL A 179 -15.75 16.27 6.88
C VAL A 179 -15.30 17.63 7.46
N GLY A 180 -14.05 18.05 7.18
CA GLY A 180 -13.45 19.25 7.79
C GLY A 180 -13.59 20.54 6.97
N ASN A 181 -13.60 20.43 5.64
CA ASN A 181 -13.68 21.53 4.67
C ASN A 181 -14.94 21.34 3.82
N PRO A 182 -16.02 22.09 4.07
CA PRO A 182 -17.28 21.92 3.36
C PRO A 182 -17.18 22.31 1.89
N GLY A 183 -16.41 23.35 1.55
CA GLY A 183 -16.24 23.79 0.17
C GLY A 183 -15.63 22.70 -0.72
N GLN A 184 -14.65 21.96 -0.19
CA GLN A 184 -14.08 20.80 -0.88
C GLN A 184 -15.10 19.66 -1.04
N GLY A 185 -16.00 19.48 -0.08
CA GLY A 185 -17.08 18.49 -0.17
C GLY A 185 -18.23 18.89 -1.10
N GLY A 186 -18.19 20.08 -1.72
CA GLY A 186 -19.30 20.64 -2.49
C GLY A 186 -20.45 21.12 -1.61
N SER A 187 -20.15 21.64 -0.42
CA SER A 187 -21.14 22.19 0.52
C SER A 187 -20.76 23.61 0.94
N GLY A 188 -21.75 24.47 1.17
CA GLY A 188 -21.55 25.82 1.67
C GLY A 188 -21.22 25.87 3.16
N SER A 189 -21.62 24.86 3.93
CA SER A 189 -21.36 24.78 5.37
C SER A 189 -21.14 23.34 5.86
N ARG A 190 -20.52 23.20 7.05
CA ARG A 190 -20.36 21.89 7.70
C ARG A 190 -21.71 21.21 8.00
N GLY A 191 -22.74 21.99 8.33
CA GLY A 191 -24.09 21.46 8.57
C GLY A 191 -24.70 20.84 7.32
N GLU A 192 -24.57 21.53 6.18
CA GLU A 192 -25.00 21.02 4.87
C GLU A 192 -24.21 19.75 4.48
N GLN A 193 -22.90 19.73 4.70
CA GLN A 193 -22.06 18.56 4.43
C GLN A 193 -22.51 17.33 5.23
N LEU A 194 -22.83 17.50 6.51
CA LEU A 194 -23.35 16.42 7.35
C LEU A 194 -24.76 15.98 6.91
N LEU A 195 -25.60 16.89 6.41
CA LEU A 195 -26.90 16.54 5.84
C LEU A 195 -26.74 15.67 4.59
N ARG A 196 -25.86 16.08 3.66
CA ARG A 196 -25.55 15.31 2.45
C ARG A 196 -24.99 13.92 2.76
N LEU A 197 -24.11 13.81 3.76
CA LEU A 197 -23.57 12.51 4.19
C LEU A 197 -24.67 11.59 4.76
N ARG A 198 -25.61 12.13 5.54
CA ARG A 198 -26.76 11.38 6.08
C ARG A 198 -27.72 10.93 4.99
N GLU A 199 -27.99 11.80 4.02
CA GLU A 199 -28.80 11.47 2.85
C GLU A 199 -28.14 10.35 2.04
N LEU A 200 -26.84 10.47 1.74
CA LEU A 200 -26.08 9.43 1.06
C LEU A 200 -26.19 8.07 1.77
N PHE A 201 -25.98 8.00 3.09
CA PHE A 201 -26.12 6.72 3.80
C PHE A 201 -27.56 6.21 3.87
N THR A 202 -28.56 7.09 3.81
CA THR A 202 -29.96 6.69 3.67
C THR A 202 -30.21 6.08 2.30
N ASP A 203 -29.63 6.67 1.24
CA ASP A 203 -29.70 6.17 -0.13
C ASP A 203 -28.98 4.85 -0.31
N VAL A 204 -27.83 4.63 0.34
CA VAL A 204 -27.12 3.35 0.32
C VAL A 204 -27.98 2.24 0.94
N ARG A 205 -28.63 2.50 2.08
CA ARG A 205 -29.57 1.54 2.70
C ARG A 205 -30.75 1.26 1.79
N PHE A 206 -31.36 2.31 1.24
CA PHE A 206 -32.47 2.17 0.32
C PHE A 206 -32.09 1.35 -0.93
N PHE A 207 -30.93 1.64 -1.52
CA PHE A 207 -30.39 0.91 -2.67
C PHE A 207 -30.15 -0.57 -2.34
N ARG A 208 -29.50 -0.87 -1.22
CA ARG A 208 -29.26 -2.26 -0.77
C ARG A 208 -30.57 -3.04 -0.68
N ASP A 209 -31.59 -2.44 -0.06
CA ASP A 209 -32.87 -3.10 0.19
C ASP A 209 -33.74 -3.18 -1.09
N ASN A 210 -33.51 -2.31 -2.08
CA ASN A 210 -34.33 -2.17 -3.29
C ASN A 210 -33.56 -2.35 -4.60
N ARG A 211 -32.43 -3.09 -4.59
CA ARG A 211 -31.49 -3.18 -5.74
C ARG A 211 -32.17 -3.54 -7.07
N ARG A 212 -33.11 -4.48 -7.05
CA ARG A 212 -33.86 -4.89 -8.26
C ARG A 212 -34.72 -3.77 -8.84
N ALA A 213 -35.36 -2.96 -7.99
CA ALA A 213 -36.16 -1.83 -8.45
C ALA A 213 -35.26 -0.73 -9.01
N PHE A 214 -34.10 -0.47 -8.37
CA PHE A 214 -33.10 0.46 -8.89
C PHE A 214 -32.59 0.04 -10.28
N ASP A 215 -32.24 -1.23 -10.47
CA ASP A 215 -31.74 -1.76 -11.75
C ASP A 215 -32.79 -1.70 -12.86
N ARG A 216 -34.09 -1.70 -12.52
CA ARG A 216 -35.20 -1.49 -13.46
C ARG A 216 -35.60 -0.02 -13.64
N ALA A 217 -34.87 0.92 -13.02
CA ALA A 217 -35.20 2.35 -13.00
C ALA A 217 -36.59 2.67 -12.40
N GLU A 218 -37.03 1.88 -11.41
CA GLU A 218 -38.33 2.03 -10.71
C GLU A 218 -38.21 2.80 -9.38
N THR A 219 -37.05 3.42 -9.11
CA THR A 219 -36.80 4.20 -7.88
C THR A 219 -36.70 5.69 -8.17
N ARG A 220 -36.79 6.52 -7.12
CA ARG A 220 -36.33 7.92 -7.22
C ARG A 220 -34.84 7.99 -7.59
N GLY A 221 -34.38 9.17 -8.02
CA GLY A 221 -32.95 9.46 -8.14
C GLY A 221 -32.26 9.34 -6.78
N LEU A 222 -31.04 8.77 -6.80
CA LEU A 222 -30.20 8.60 -5.62
C LEU A 222 -28.96 9.50 -5.71
N ALA A 223 -28.39 9.83 -4.56
CA ALA A 223 -27.29 10.78 -4.41
C ALA A 223 -25.99 10.35 -5.11
N ALA A 224 -25.78 9.07 -5.37
CA ALA A 224 -24.56 8.55 -5.97
C ALA A 224 -24.82 7.51 -7.06
N SER A 225 -23.79 7.20 -7.84
CA SER A 225 -23.89 6.19 -8.90
C SER A 225 -24.10 4.79 -8.32
N ARG A 226 -24.58 3.84 -9.15
CA ARG A 226 -24.74 2.44 -8.74
C ARG A 226 -23.46 1.88 -8.10
N LYS A 227 -22.30 2.11 -8.71
CA LYS A 227 -21.02 1.58 -8.24
C LYS A 227 -20.63 2.18 -6.89
N ASP A 228 -20.86 3.48 -6.72
CA ASP A 228 -20.55 4.17 -5.46
C ASP A 228 -21.47 3.73 -4.32
N LEU A 229 -22.77 3.54 -4.61
CA LEU A 229 -23.71 2.99 -3.64
C LEU A 229 -23.30 1.57 -3.21
N GLU A 230 -22.93 0.71 -4.16
CA GLU A 230 -22.41 -0.63 -3.87
C GLU A 230 -21.14 -0.59 -3.00
N ALA A 231 -20.19 0.29 -3.32
CA ALA A 231 -18.94 0.43 -2.59
C ALA A 231 -19.11 0.94 -1.14
N LEU A 232 -20.23 1.61 -0.84
CA LEU A 232 -20.56 2.11 0.50
C LEU A 232 -21.34 1.12 1.37
N ILE A 233 -21.82 -0.01 0.82
CA ILE A 233 -22.57 -1.01 1.59
C ILE A 233 -21.77 -1.51 2.81
N PRO A 234 -20.48 -1.91 2.68
CA PRO A 234 -19.71 -2.37 3.85
C PRO A 234 -19.58 -1.30 4.94
N VAL A 235 -19.51 -0.02 4.56
CA VAL A 235 -19.34 1.10 5.50
C VAL A 235 -20.56 1.28 6.40
N ILE A 236 -21.77 1.03 5.88
CA ILE A 236 -23.01 1.14 6.67
C ILE A 236 -23.32 -0.12 7.48
N GLU A 237 -22.61 -1.22 7.23
CA GLU A 237 -22.82 -2.52 7.89
C GLU A 237 -21.86 -2.75 9.08
N GLY A 238 -20.69 -2.11 9.07
CA GLY A 238 -19.71 -2.17 10.17
C GLY A 238 -18.59 -3.15 9.88
#